data_AF-A0A9P6JLH7-F1
#
_entry.id   AF-A0A9P6JLH7-F1
#
_cell.length_a   1.000
_cell.length_b   1.000
_cell.length_c   1.000
_cell.angle_alpha   90.00
_cell.angle_beta   90.00
_cell.angle_gamma   90.00
#
_symmetry.space_group_name_H-M   'P 1'
#
loop_
_entity.id
_entity.type
_entity.pdbx_description
1 polymer ?
#
loop_
_entity_poly.entity_id
_entity_poly.type
_entity_poly.pdbx_seq_one_letter_code
_entity_poly.pdbx_strand_id
1 'polypeptide(L)'
;MIIEPADSSSSQTSPKMKLPDNPPTYSEAFRSATINSARTASSSHSRHTAPDKNLPDRPANLHSAVDQVHIYNRKSEIKGVFHVDPLIPLLDIERRHKHHHKGHGHSKHDPIPHASFRTRHSEIDISLATNGDFRQASRANVSVSNMSKDLKITLLPAEPSQPRLALNAASKHGTVVLLIPPNFSGIVRMQTHKGSLEILPALAHRIKIAKRTEHEIIFMRNGDEDDCPEANYCDLTSRTGKIVVGLRDQDQYVPAVGFWKKFGSSFSRKDSDNGQ
;
A
#
# COMPACT_ATOMS: atom_id res chain seq x y z
N MET A 1 36.13 -43.27 -33.25
CA MET A 1 35.61 -43.30 -31.87
C MET A 1 34.12 -43.07 -31.99
N ILE A 2 33.33 -44.13 -31.81
CA ILE A 2 31.89 -44.17 -32.08
C ILE A 2 31.20 -44.06 -30.72
N ILE A 3 30.26 -43.13 -30.57
CA ILE A 3 29.49 -42.92 -29.33
C ILE A 3 28.02 -43.19 -29.67
N GLU A 4 27.45 -44.23 -29.03
CA GLU A 4 26.05 -44.62 -29.11
C GLU A 4 25.14 -43.68 -28.30
N PRO A 5 23.86 -43.51 -28.69
CA PRO A 5 22.81 -42.96 -27.85
C PRO A 5 21.98 -44.09 -27.20
N ALA A 6 21.70 -43.96 -25.90
CA ALA A 6 20.76 -44.82 -25.19
C ALA A 6 19.51 -44.00 -24.79
N ASP A 7 18.40 -44.31 -25.48
CA ASP A 7 17.05 -43.94 -25.12
C ASP A 7 16.59 -44.70 -23.86
N SER A 8 15.93 -44.00 -22.93
CA SER A 8 15.13 -44.64 -21.88
C SER A 8 13.87 -43.83 -21.59
N SER A 9 12.78 -44.23 -22.25
CA SER A 9 11.43 -43.75 -22.04
C SER A 9 10.71 -44.64 -21.02
N SER A 10 10.51 -44.15 -19.80
CA SER A 10 9.65 -44.79 -18.80
C SER A 10 8.36 -44.01 -18.62
N SER A 11 7.27 -44.51 -19.18
CA SER A 11 5.90 -44.03 -19.00
C SER A 11 5.36 -44.46 -17.64
N GLN A 12 5.33 -43.53 -16.68
CA GLN A 12 4.70 -43.74 -15.37
C GLN A 12 3.22 -43.30 -15.43
N THR A 13 2.32 -44.27 -15.48
CA THR A 13 0.87 -44.08 -15.38
C THR A 13 0.48 -43.86 -13.93
N SER A 14 -0.03 -42.67 -13.61
CA SER A 14 -0.50 -42.35 -12.26
C SER A 14 -1.88 -42.97 -12.00
N PRO A 15 -2.12 -43.57 -10.82
CA PRO A 15 -3.40 -44.18 -10.47
C PRO A 15 -4.49 -43.12 -10.22
N LYS A 16 -5.63 -43.32 -10.89
CA LYS A 16 -6.83 -42.49 -10.82
C LYS A 16 -7.56 -42.76 -9.49
N MET A 17 -7.29 -41.98 -8.45
CA MET A 17 -8.02 -42.06 -7.18
C MET A 17 -9.43 -41.48 -7.35
N LYS A 18 -10.46 -42.29 -7.06
CA LYS A 18 -11.86 -41.87 -6.97
C LYS A 18 -12.07 -41.10 -5.67
N LEU A 19 -12.47 -39.83 -5.76
CA LEU A 19 -12.85 -39.01 -4.61
C LEU A 19 -14.28 -39.39 -4.17
N PRO A 20 -14.55 -39.63 -2.87
CA PRO A 20 -15.91 -39.84 -2.38
C PRO A 20 -16.71 -38.52 -2.34
N ASP A 21 -17.90 -38.53 -2.95
CA ASP A 21 -18.77 -37.37 -3.23
C ASP A 21 -19.61 -36.86 -2.03
N ASN A 22 -19.27 -37.16 -0.79
CA ASN A 22 -20.09 -36.75 0.35
C ASN A 22 -19.41 -35.66 1.19
N PRO A 23 -19.87 -34.39 1.12
CA PRO A 23 -19.40 -33.37 2.05
C PRO A 23 -19.86 -33.72 3.48
N PRO A 24 -19.03 -33.47 4.51
CA PRO A 24 -19.42 -33.68 5.90
C PRO A 24 -20.57 -32.75 6.28
N THR A 25 -21.66 -33.32 6.78
CA THR A 25 -22.79 -32.61 7.39
C THR A 25 -22.28 -31.86 8.62
N TYR A 26 -22.20 -30.53 8.54
CA TYR A 26 -21.96 -29.68 9.71
C TYR A 26 -23.25 -29.61 10.52
N SER A 27 -23.25 -30.24 11.70
CA SER A 27 -24.28 -30.05 12.71
C SER A 27 -24.05 -28.72 13.43
N GLU A 28 -25.02 -27.80 13.32
CA GLU A 28 -25.05 -26.56 14.09
C GLU A 28 -25.30 -26.86 15.56
N ALA A 29 -24.34 -26.51 16.41
CA ALA A 29 -24.49 -26.50 17.86
C ALA A 29 -24.13 -25.11 18.40
N PHE A 30 -24.95 -24.10 18.09
CA PHE A 30 -24.89 -22.82 18.80
C PHE A 30 -25.81 -22.88 20.01
N ARG A 31 -25.20 -23.20 21.15
CA ARG A 31 -25.81 -23.04 22.46
C ARG A 31 -25.92 -21.54 22.77
N SER A 32 -27.15 -21.09 22.99
CA SER A 32 -27.49 -19.80 23.54
C SER A 32 -26.82 -19.60 24.90
N ALA A 33 -25.95 -18.60 25.02
CA ALA A 33 -25.44 -18.12 26.31
C ALA A 33 -26.07 -16.77 26.64
N THR A 34 -27.02 -16.82 27.57
CA THR A 34 -27.65 -15.71 28.26
C THR A 34 -26.60 -14.89 29.03
N ILE A 35 -26.43 -13.61 28.71
CA ILE A 35 -25.63 -12.68 29.52
C ILE A 35 -26.57 -11.85 30.39
N ASN A 36 -26.44 -12.07 31.70
CA ASN A 36 -27.13 -11.32 32.75
C ASN A 36 -26.66 -9.87 32.78
N SER A 37 -27.63 -8.96 32.79
CA SER A 37 -27.48 -7.56 33.20
C SER A 37 -27.14 -7.49 34.69
N ALA A 38 -26.04 -6.82 35.02
CA ALA A 38 -25.82 -6.27 36.36
C ALA A 38 -25.52 -4.78 36.24
N ARG A 39 -26.51 -3.98 36.65
CA ARG A 39 -26.42 -2.54 36.91
C ARG A 39 -25.53 -2.32 38.12
N THR A 40 -24.58 -1.40 38.03
CA THR A 40 -23.98 -0.74 39.20
C THR A 40 -24.13 0.76 39.05
N ALA A 41 -24.73 1.34 40.08
CA ALA A 41 -25.13 2.72 40.19
C ALA A 41 -23.97 3.59 40.71
N SER A 42 -23.90 4.81 40.17
CA SER A 42 -23.61 6.09 40.83
C SER A 42 -22.66 6.12 42.05
N SER A 43 -21.56 6.88 41.90
CA SER A 43 -20.99 7.68 42.99
C SER A 43 -20.54 9.03 42.44
N SER A 44 -21.27 10.07 42.84
CA SER A 44 -21.05 11.48 42.54
C SER A 44 -20.24 12.11 43.66
N HIS A 45 -18.99 12.50 43.41
CA HIS A 45 -18.22 13.37 44.30
C HIS A 45 -17.66 14.56 43.51
N SER A 46 -18.32 15.70 43.71
CA SER A 46 -17.84 17.03 43.34
C SER A 46 -16.69 17.45 44.24
N ARG A 47 -15.55 17.82 43.66
CA ARG A 47 -14.58 18.72 44.31
C ARG A 47 -14.22 19.85 43.35
N HIS A 48 -14.74 21.01 43.71
CA HIS A 48 -14.30 22.30 43.24
C HIS A 48 -12.88 22.57 43.75
N THR A 49 -11.93 22.81 42.86
CA THR A 49 -10.70 23.55 43.18
C THR A 49 -10.20 24.30 41.94
N ALA A 50 -10.17 25.63 42.11
CA ALA A 50 -9.41 26.67 41.41
C ALA A 50 -9.67 26.97 39.91
N PRO A 51 -9.86 28.25 39.54
CA PRO A 51 -9.87 28.71 38.16
C PRO A 51 -8.43 28.85 37.68
N ASP A 52 -7.97 27.89 36.89
CA ASP A 52 -6.67 27.98 36.23
C ASP A 52 -6.75 28.98 35.07
N LYS A 53 -5.72 29.82 34.95
CA LYS A 53 -5.70 31.00 34.10
C LYS A 53 -5.51 30.57 32.64
N ASN A 54 -6.61 30.57 31.89
CA ASN A 54 -6.74 30.97 30.48
C ASN A 54 -5.42 31.06 29.68
N LEU A 55 -4.89 29.91 29.27
CA LEU A 55 -4.15 29.84 28.01
C LEU A 55 -5.19 29.45 26.94
N PRO A 56 -5.34 30.21 25.84
CA PRO A 56 -6.16 29.76 24.73
C PRO A 56 -5.55 28.45 24.23
N ASP A 57 -6.33 27.38 24.32
CA ASP A 57 -6.01 26.08 23.76
C ASP A 57 -5.51 26.30 22.34
N ARG A 58 -4.20 26.09 22.15
CA ARG A 58 -3.56 26.09 20.85
C ARG A 58 -4.38 25.13 19.98
N PRO A 59 -4.98 25.59 18.85
CA PRO A 59 -5.79 24.70 18.03
C PRO A 59 -4.90 23.53 17.64
N ALA A 60 -5.22 22.36 18.19
CA ALA A 60 -4.53 21.12 17.90
C ALA A 60 -4.55 20.96 16.38
N ASN A 61 -3.35 21.04 15.79
CA ASN A 61 -3.03 20.92 14.38
C ASN A 61 -4.25 20.63 13.50
N LEU A 62 -4.90 21.68 12.98
CA LEU A 62 -5.76 21.55 11.82
C LEU A 62 -4.83 21.17 10.66
N HIS A 63 -4.49 19.88 10.57
CA HIS A 63 -3.94 19.31 9.35
C HIS A 63 -4.95 19.70 8.28
N SER A 64 -4.54 20.55 7.33
CA SER A 64 -5.41 21.00 6.25
C SER A 64 -5.97 19.76 5.57
N ALA A 65 -7.21 19.39 5.90
CA ALA A 65 -7.93 18.36 5.19
C ALA A 65 -8.17 18.95 3.80
N VAL A 66 -7.36 18.51 2.84
CA VAL A 66 -7.50 18.98 1.46
C VAL A 66 -8.68 18.21 0.87
N ASP A 67 -9.57 18.94 0.22
CA ASP A 67 -10.63 18.38 -0.62
C ASP A 67 -10.10 17.30 -1.56
N GLN A 68 -10.99 16.43 -2.02
CA GLN A 68 -10.74 15.34 -2.95
C GLN A 68 -9.59 15.61 -3.96
N VAL A 69 -8.42 15.01 -3.72
CA VAL A 69 -7.20 15.35 -4.46
C VAL A 69 -7.04 14.47 -5.71
N HIS A 70 -7.28 15.06 -6.88
CA HIS A 70 -7.04 14.41 -8.18
C HIS A 70 -5.99 15.17 -9.00
N ILE A 71 -4.73 14.77 -8.87
CA ILE A 71 -3.62 15.41 -9.58
C ILE A 71 -3.25 14.56 -10.80
N TYR A 72 -3.41 15.15 -11.98
CA TYR A 72 -2.88 14.62 -13.23
C TYR A 72 -1.88 15.60 -13.81
N ASN A 73 -0.60 15.23 -13.82
CA ASN A 73 0.43 16.02 -14.50
C ASN A 73 1.27 15.14 -15.41
N ARG A 74 1.41 15.52 -16.68
CA ARG A 74 2.16 14.71 -17.67
C ARG A 74 3.67 14.81 -17.49
N LYS A 75 4.16 15.97 -17.05
CA LYS A 75 5.59 16.35 -17.15
C LYS A 75 6.17 16.88 -15.84
N SER A 76 5.35 17.43 -14.94
CA SER A 76 5.84 17.87 -13.64
C SER A 76 5.85 16.71 -12.66
N GLU A 77 6.84 16.72 -11.79
CA GLU A 77 6.87 15.85 -10.64
C GLU A 77 5.67 16.11 -9.71
N ILE A 78 5.25 15.08 -8.98
CA ILE A 78 4.27 15.20 -7.91
C ILE A 78 4.98 14.85 -6.61
N LYS A 79 5.10 15.84 -5.72
CA LYS A 79 5.77 15.72 -4.43
C LYS A 79 4.92 16.29 -3.32
N GLY A 80 5.06 15.73 -2.12
CA GLY A 80 4.48 16.32 -0.90
C GLY A 80 3.87 15.29 0.04
N VAL A 81 3.20 15.82 1.06
CA VAL A 81 2.44 15.04 2.04
C VAL A 81 0.96 15.29 1.78
N PHE A 82 0.19 14.21 1.65
CA PHE A 82 -1.24 14.27 1.36
C PHE A 82 -2.01 13.51 2.43
N HIS A 83 -3.00 14.19 3.00
CA HIS A 83 -3.95 13.61 3.93
C HIS A 83 -5.27 13.35 3.18
N VAL A 84 -5.71 12.10 3.15
CA VAL A 84 -6.92 11.69 2.42
C VAL A 84 -8.05 11.47 3.42
N ASP A 85 -9.11 12.25 3.30
CA ASP A 85 -10.32 12.10 4.10
C ASP A 85 -11.45 11.51 3.23
N PRO A 86 -11.92 10.28 3.50
CA PRO A 86 -13.00 9.65 2.75
C PRO A 86 -14.39 10.23 3.05
N LEU A 87 -14.54 11.09 4.06
CA LEU A 87 -15.81 11.73 4.40
C LEU A 87 -16.12 12.94 3.52
N ILE A 88 -15.12 13.46 2.79
CA ILE A 88 -15.31 14.56 1.87
C ILE A 88 -16.13 14.05 0.68
N PRO A 89 -17.35 14.57 0.47
CA PRO A 89 -18.22 14.09 -0.60
C PRO A 89 -17.57 14.31 -1.96
N LEU A 90 -17.66 13.32 -2.85
CA LEU A 90 -17.09 13.41 -4.19
C LEU A 90 -17.83 14.49 -4.98
N LEU A 91 -17.15 15.59 -5.29
CA LEU A 91 -17.74 16.70 -6.03
C LEU A 91 -17.95 16.29 -7.50
N ASP A 92 -19.21 15.97 -7.84
CA ASP A 92 -19.78 15.92 -9.19
C ASP A 92 -19.07 14.98 -10.22
N ILE A 93 -18.58 13.82 -9.77
CA ILE A 93 -17.98 12.82 -10.68
C ILE A 93 -19.04 12.07 -11.50
N GLU A 94 -20.29 12.05 -11.05
CA GLU A 94 -21.41 11.40 -11.77
C GLU A 94 -21.55 11.89 -13.22
N ARG A 95 -21.23 13.17 -13.48
CA ARG A 95 -21.29 13.75 -14.83
C ARG A 95 -20.14 13.31 -15.73
N ARG A 96 -18.99 12.95 -15.17
CA ARG A 96 -17.78 12.56 -15.94
C ARG A 96 -17.76 11.10 -16.33
N HIS A 97 -18.48 10.23 -15.61
CA HIS A 97 -18.47 8.79 -15.88
C HIS A 97 -19.25 8.39 -17.14
N LYS A 98 -20.32 9.11 -17.51
CA LYS A 98 -21.15 8.73 -18.68
C LYS A 98 -20.39 8.71 -20.01
N HIS A 99 -19.31 9.48 -20.16
CA HIS A 99 -18.59 9.61 -21.43
C HIS A 99 -17.33 8.74 -21.57
N HIS A 100 -16.85 8.08 -20.51
CA HIS A 100 -15.58 7.34 -20.56
C HIS A 100 -15.71 5.81 -20.61
N HIS A 101 -16.91 5.23 -20.57
CA HIS A 101 -17.12 3.77 -20.51
C HIS A 101 -16.95 2.99 -21.83
N LYS A 102 -16.52 3.61 -22.93
CA LYS A 102 -16.23 2.88 -24.19
C LYS A 102 -14.79 2.37 -24.31
N GLY A 103 -13.91 2.68 -23.36
CA GLY A 103 -12.53 2.21 -23.35
C GLY A 103 -12.32 1.00 -22.44
N HIS A 104 -11.98 -0.13 -23.05
CA HIS A 104 -11.58 -1.42 -22.46
C HIS A 104 -11.23 -1.47 -20.95
N GLY A 105 -12.00 -2.25 -20.20
CA GLY A 105 -11.43 -3.22 -19.25
C GLY A 105 -11.38 -2.85 -17.78
N HIS A 106 -11.80 -1.66 -17.36
CA HIS A 106 -11.96 -1.39 -15.92
C HIS A 106 -13.26 -2.03 -15.43
N SER A 107 -13.13 -2.88 -14.41
CA SER A 107 -14.26 -3.61 -13.84
C SER A 107 -15.29 -2.58 -13.36
N LYS A 108 -16.59 -2.83 -13.60
CA LYS A 108 -17.66 -1.99 -13.06
C LYS A 108 -17.70 -1.97 -11.51
N HIS A 109 -16.81 -2.73 -10.86
CA HIS A 109 -16.78 -2.97 -9.42
C HIS A 109 -15.64 -2.24 -8.71
N ASP A 110 -14.73 -1.58 -9.43
CA ASP A 110 -13.64 -0.87 -8.77
C ASP A 110 -14.21 0.43 -8.15
N PRO A 111 -14.08 0.63 -6.83
CA PRO A 111 -14.61 1.82 -6.17
C PRO A 111 -13.87 3.07 -6.66
N ILE A 112 -14.59 4.19 -6.76
CA ILE A 112 -14.00 5.47 -7.14
C ILE A 112 -12.97 5.87 -6.07
N PRO A 113 -11.74 6.23 -6.44
CA PRO A 113 -10.72 6.64 -5.48
C PRO A 113 -11.05 8.02 -4.88
N HIS A 114 -10.83 8.18 -3.57
CA HIS A 114 -10.94 9.48 -2.89
C HIS A 114 -9.76 10.40 -3.23
N ALA A 115 -8.61 9.83 -3.60
CA ALA A 115 -7.48 10.58 -4.12
C ALA A 115 -6.83 9.84 -5.28
N SER A 116 -6.40 10.57 -6.32
CA SER A 116 -5.64 10.01 -7.43
C SER A 116 -4.44 10.86 -7.81
N PHE A 117 -3.27 10.24 -7.93
CA PHE A 117 -2.04 10.87 -8.37
C PHE A 117 -1.55 10.19 -9.64
N ARG A 118 -1.44 10.94 -10.73
CA ARG A 118 -1.08 10.35 -12.03
C ARG A 118 -0.09 11.20 -12.79
N THR A 119 0.94 10.54 -13.30
CA THR A 119 1.87 11.09 -14.28
C THR A 119 2.17 10.14 -15.43
N ARG A 120 2.78 10.67 -16.49
CA ARG A 120 3.27 9.90 -17.63
C ARG A 120 4.80 9.84 -17.68
N HIS A 121 5.48 10.96 -17.41
CA HIS A 121 6.91 11.10 -17.70
C HIS A 121 7.74 11.66 -16.54
N SER A 122 7.12 11.92 -15.39
CA SER A 122 7.81 12.44 -14.21
C SER A 122 7.72 11.47 -13.05
N GLU A 123 8.54 11.69 -12.03
CA GLU A 123 8.50 10.94 -10.78
C GLU A 123 7.30 11.34 -9.91
N ILE A 124 6.86 10.43 -9.05
CA ILE A 124 5.94 10.72 -7.95
C ILE A 124 6.67 10.33 -6.66
N ASP A 125 6.87 11.27 -5.75
CA ASP A 125 7.42 11.03 -4.41
C ASP A 125 6.49 11.65 -3.37
N ILE A 126 5.57 10.84 -2.85
CA ILE A 126 4.49 11.29 -1.98
C ILE A 126 4.48 10.56 -0.64
N SER A 127 4.10 11.28 0.41
CA SER A 127 3.76 10.71 1.70
C SER A 127 2.25 10.75 1.90
N LEU A 128 1.66 9.63 2.31
CA LEU A 128 0.21 9.47 2.44
C LEU A 128 -0.19 9.22 3.90
N ALA A 129 -1.19 9.97 4.35
CA ALA A 129 -1.93 9.72 5.59
C ALA A 129 -3.43 9.68 5.30
N THR A 130 -4.20 9.10 6.21
CA THR A 130 -5.66 9.18 6.21
C THR A 130 -6.13 10.10 7.32
N ASN A 131 -7.21 10.84 7.08
CA ASN A 131 -7.91 11.63 8.08
C ASN A 131 -9.36 11.13 8.18
N GLY A 132 -10.08 11.54 9.22
CA GLY A 132 -11.47 11.19 9.45
C GLY A 132 -11.66 10.13 10.54
N ASP A 133 -12.91 9.67 10.69
CA ASP A 133 -13.32 8.65 11.65
C ASP A 133 -13.69 7.36 10.91
N PHE A 134 -13.03 6.25 11.26
CA PHE A 134 -13.28 4.93 10.68
C PHE A 134 -14.74 4.48 10.81
N ARG A 135 -15.48 4.98 11.82
CA ARG A 135 -16.89 4.63 12.03
C ARG A 135 -17.81 5.20 10.98
N GLN A 136 -17.43 6.34 10.40
CA GLN A 136 -18.21 7.03 9.37
C GLN A 136 -17.79 6.59 7.97
N ALA A 137 -16.49 6.41 7.77
CA ALA A 137 -15.94 5.87 6.54
C ALA A 137 -14.77 4.95 6.88
N SER A 138 -14.98 3.66 6.70
CA SER A 138 -14.05 2.66 7.19
C SER A 138 -12.75 2.59 6.36
N ARG A 139 -12.81 3.07 5.10
CA ARG A 139 -11.71 2.93 4.13
C ARG A 139 -11.52 4.15 3.24
N ALA A 140 -10.27 4.56 3.09
CA ALA A 140 -9.81 5.57 2.13
C ALA A 140 -9.12 4.92 0.91
N ASN A 141 -9.81 4.86 -0.22
CA ASN A 141 -9.26 4.42 -1.51
C ASN A 141 -8.36 5.48 -2.16
N VAL A 142 -7.12 5.11 -2.49
CA VAL A 142 -6.12 5.97 -3.13
C VAL A 142 -5.53 5.27 -4.34
N SER A 143 -5.45 5.97 -5.47
CA SER A 143 -4.84 5.47 -6.71
C SER A 143 -3.60 6.28 -7.09
N VAL A 144 -2.48 5.61 -7.33
CA VAL A 144 -1.23 6.22 -7.77
C VAL A 144 -0.78 5.55 -9.04
N SER A 145 -0.51 6.30 -10.11
CA SER A 145 -0.08 5.70 -11.38
C SER A 145 0.98 6.49 -12.12
N ASN A 146 1.93 5.77 -12.71
CA ASN A 146 2.98 6.31 -13.57
C ASN A 146 3.19 5.41 -14.79
N MET A 147 3.60 5.99 -15.92
CA MET A 147 3.97 5.20 -17.10
C MET A 147 5.46 4.92 -17.18
N SER A 148 6.33 5.88 -16.88
CA SER A 148 7.74 5.78 -17.32
C SER A 148 8.79 5.98 -16.24
N LYS A 149 8.44 6.61 -15.12
CA LYS A 149 9.40 6.94 -14.06
C LYS A 149 9.04 6.24 -12.76
N ASP A 150 9.89 6.46 -11.77
CA ASP A 150 9.77 5.84 -10.47
C ASP A 150 8.57 6.42 -9.70
N LEU A 151 8.04 5.58 -8.82
CA LEU A 151 6.97 5.86 -7.88
C LEU A 151 7.51 5.56 -6.50
N LYS A 152 7.62 6.58 -5.65
CA LYS A 152 7.98 6.45 -4.25
C LYS A 152 6.81 6.89 -3.39
N ILE A 153 6.34 5.98 -2.56
CA ILE A 153 5.18 6.16 -1.71
C ILE A 153 5.60 5.84 -0.29
N THR A 154 5.46 6.81 0.60
CA THR A 154 5.71 6.61 2.04
C THR A 154 4.40 6.69 2.78
N LEU A 155 4.00 5.61 3.46
CA LEU A 155 2.83 5.66 4.32
C LEU A 155 3.23 6.26 5.67
N LEU A 156 2.43 7.21 6.13
CA LEU A 156 2.55 7.79 7.46
C LEU A 156 1.85 6.87 8.48
N PRO A 157 2.30 6.84 9.75
CA PRO A 157 1.58 6.14 10.81
C PRO A 157 0.12 6.59 10.85
N ALA A 158 -0.79 5.62 10.85
CA ALA A 158 -2.23 5.86 10.99
C ALA A 158 -2.65 5.59 12.44
N GLU A 159 -3.52 6.45 12.97
CA GLU A 159 -4.14 6.24 14.27
C GLU A 159 -5.21 5.12 14.18
N PRO A 160 -5.48 4.38 15.25
CA PRO A 160 -6.52 3.35 15.25
C PRO A 160 -7.92 3.88 14.90
N SER A 161 -8.18 5.16 15.19
CA SER A 161 -9.46 5.82 14.87
C SER A 161 -9.57 6.28 13.41
N GLN A 162 -8.49 6.24 12.63
CA GLN A 162 -8.49 6.72 11.25
C GLN A 162 -8.98 5.64 10.28
N PRO A 163 -9.61 6.04 9.15
CA PRO A 163 -9.96 5.14 8.07
C PRO A 163 -8.76 4.34 7.56
N ARG A 164 -8.99 3.09 7.20
CA ARG A 164 -7.97 2.20 6.64
C ARG A 164 -7.60 2.61 5.23
N LEU A 165 -6.31 2.55 4.92
CA LEU A 165 -5.83 2.91 3.60
C LEU A 165 -5.96 1.73 2.64
N ALA A 166 -6.51 2.03 1.47
CA ALA A 166 -6.57 1.14 0.33
C ALA A 166 -5.83 1.74 -0.86
N LEU A 167 -4.56 1.41 -0.96
CA LEU A 167 -3.66 1.92 -1.97
C LEU A 167 -3.63 0.99 -3.19
N ASN A 168 -3.88 1.55 -4.37
CA ASN A 168 -3.58 0.91 -5.65
C ASN A 168 -2.49 1.73 -6.35
N ALA A 169 -1.28 1.18 -6.46
CA ALA A 169 -0.16 1.81 -7.14
C ALA A 169 0.26 1.02 -8.38
N ALA A 170 0.38 1.69 -9.52
CA ALA A 170 0.72 1.04 -10.78
C ALA A 170 1.80 1.80 -11.54
N SER A 171 2.85 1.09 -11.97
CA SER A 171 3.84 1.62 -12.93
C SER A 171 3.94 0.75 -14.18
N LYS A 172 4.10 1.35 -15.36
CA LYS A 172 4.36 0.53 -16.57
C LYS A 172 5.85 0.15 -16.66
N HIS A 173 6.76 1.09 -16.41
CA HIS A 173 8.20 0.86 -16.64
C HIS A 173 9.10 1.23 -15.46
N GLY A 174 8.68 2.14 -14.59
CA GLY A 174 9.52 2.59 -13.49
C GLY A 174 9.42 1.70 -12.26
N THR A 175 10.29 1.99 -11.29
CA THR A 175 10.33 1.29 -10.02
C THR A 175 9.21 1.77 -9.12
N VAL A 176 8.52 0.87 -8.44
CA VAL A 176 7.54 1.18 -7.40
C VAL A 176 8.17 0.90 -6.05
N VAL A 177 8.29 1.91 -5.19
CA VAL A 177 8.85 1.82 -3.85
C VAL A 177 7.75 2.19 -2.86
N LEU A 178 7.42 1.26 -1.97
CA LEU A 178 6.49 1.49 -0.86
C LEU A 178 7.23 1.36 0.48
N LEU A 179 7.25 2.42 1.27
CA LEU A 179 7.72 2.38 2.65
C LEU A 179 6.51 2.42 3.59
N ILE A 180 6.28 1.35 4.35
CA ILE A 180 5.16 1.24 5.28
C ILE A 180 5.60 1.56 6.72
N PRO A 181 4.76 2.21 7.54
CA PRO A 181 5.13 2.55 8.92
C PRO A 181 5.22 1.30 9.80
N PRO A 182 5.90 1.37 10.96
CA PRO A 182 5.98 0.25 11.90
C PRO A 182 4.64 -0.27 12.42
N ASN A 183 3.60 0.57 12.50
CA ASN A 183 2.27 0.19 12.96
C ASN A 183 1.32 -0.27 11.83
N PHE A 184 1.83 -0.48 10.61
CA PHE A 184 0.99 -0.96 9.51
C PHE A 184 0.45 -2.36 9.81
N SER A 185 -0.87 -2.49 9.85
CA SER A 185 -1.61 -3.77 9.89
C SER A 185 -2.39 -3.94 8.60
N GLY A 186 -2.10 -4.97 7.81
CA GLY A 186 -2.64 -5.06 6.45
C GLY A 186 -2.08 -6.16 5.55
N ILE A 187 -2.63 -6.19 4.34
CA ILE A 187 -2.20 -7.05 3.25
C ILE A 187 -1.49 -6.19 2.21
N VAL A 188 -0.32 -6.65 1.77
CA VAL A 188 0.40 -6.09 0.63
C VAL A 188 0.51 -7.13 -0.45
N ARG A 189 0.01 -6.79 -1.63
CA ARG A 189 0.16 -7.56 -2.86
C ARG A 189 1.12 -6.80 -3.77
N MET A 190 2.13 -7.51 -4.25
CA MET A 190 3.09 -7.04 -5.22
C MET A 190 2.97 -7.93 -6.46
N GLN A 191 2.80 -7.34 -7.64
CA GLN A 191 2.69 -8.10 -8.88
C GLN A 191 3.49 -7.45 -10.01
N THR A 192 4.28 -8.25 -10.71
CA THR A 192 5.01 -7.80 -11.90
C THR A 192 4.85 -8.75 -13.08
N HIS A 193 4.96 -8.26 -14.31
CA HIS A 193 4.96 -9.13 -15.49
C HIS A 193 6.38 -9.50 -15.95
N LYS A 194 7.31 -8.54 -15.98
CA LYS A 194 8.70 -8.76 -16.44
C LYS A 194 9.76 -8.14 -15.51
N GLY A 195 9.33 -7.51 -14.42
CA GLY A 195 10.23 -6.89 -13.46
C GLY A 195 10.63 -7.85 -12.35
N SER A 196 11.15 -7.28 -11.26
CA SER A 196 11.50 -8.02 -10.04
C SER A 196 10.73 -7.51 -8.84
N LEU A 197 10.55 -8.39 -7.85
CA LEU A 197 9.89 -8.09 -6.59
C LEU A 197 10.91 -8.21 -5.46
N GLU A 198 10.98 -7.20 -4.60
CA GLU A 198 11.94 -7.14 -3.50
C GLU A 198 11.27 -6.67 -2.20
N ILE A 199 11.54 -7.41 -1.12
CA ILE A 199 11.17 -7.03 0.24
C ILE A 199 12.48 -6.68 0.95
N LEU A 200 12.55 -5.48 1.51
CA LEU A 200 13.74 -5.02 2.22
C LEU A 200 13.92 -5.73 3.57
N PRO A 201 15.16 -5.85 4.09
CA PRO A 201 15.48 -6.77 5.17
C PRO A 201 14.72 -6.53 6.47
N ALA A 202 14.53 -5.28 6.89
CA ALA A 202 13.84 -5.01 8.16
C ALA A 202 12.36 -5.41 8.09
N LEU A 203 11.72 -5.19 6.93
CA LEU A 203 10.36 -5.69 6.68
C LEU A 203 10.29 -7.21 6.61
N ALA A 204 11.26 -7.85 5.95
CA ALA A 204 11.26 -9.30 5.76
C ALA A 204 11.16 -10.08 7.08
N HIS A 205 11.70 -9.53 8.17
CA HIS A 205 11.65 -10.14 9.51
C HIS A 205 10.30 -9.99 10.23
N ARG A 206 9.38 -9.15 9.73
CA ARG A 206 8.12 -8.77 10.42
C ARG A 206 6.86 -9.13 9.65
N ILE A 207 6.97 -9.92 8.59
CA ILE A 207 5.85 -10.26 7.72
C ILE A 207 5.58 -11.75 7.69
N LYS A 208 4.33 -12.10 7.38
CA LYS A 208 3.93 -13.46 7.04
C LYS A 208 3.62 -13.52 5.54
N ILE A 209 4.45 -14.23 4.79
CA ILE A 209 4.24 -14.42 3.35
C ILE A 209 3.12 -15.45 3.16
N ALA A 210 2.03 -15.03 2.53
CA ALA A 210 0.88 -15.89 2.20
C ALA A 210 1.05 -16.56 0.83
N LYS A 211 1.65 -15.86 -0.14
CA LYS A 211 1.92 -16.36 -1.49
C LYS A 211 3.23 -15.79 -2.01
N ARG A 212 4.04 -16.63 -2.66
CA ARG A 212 5.25 -16.18 -3.37
C ARG A 212 5.41 -16.98 -4.65
N THR A 213 5.52 -16.25 -5.75
CA THR A 213 5.89 -16.72 -7.08
C THR A 213 6.96 -15.79 -7.64
N GLU A 214 7.45 -16.06 -8.85
CA GLU A 214 8.38 -15.15 -9.54
C GLU A 214 7.75 -13.77 -9.83
N HIS A 215 6.46 -13.74 -10.11
CA HIS A 215 5.74 -12.57 -10.60
C HIS A 215 4.77 -11.96 -9.59
N GLU A 216 4.63 -12.58 -8.42
CA GLU A 216 3.65 -12.18 -7.43
C GLU A 216 4.11 -12.54 -6.02
N ILE A 217 3.99 -11.58 -5.10
CA ILE A 217 4.13 -11.80 -3.68
C ILE A 217 2.91 -11.22 -2.98
N ILE A 218 2.29 -12.00 -2.11
CA ILE A 218 1.27 -11.54 -1.18
C ILE A 218 1.78 -11.83 0.22
N PHE A 219 1.85 -10.80 1.05
CA PHE A 219 2.18 -10.95 2.46
C PHE A 219 1.22 -10.16 3.33
N MET A 220 1.11 -10.62 4.56
CA MET A 220 0.38 -9.96 5.63
C MET A 220 1.36 -9.43 6.64
N ARG A 221 1.00 -8.30 7.23
CA ARG A 221 1.65 -7.77 8.41
C ARG A 221 0.58 -7.53 9.45
N ASN A 222 0.79 -8.08 10.64
CA ASN A 222 -0.05 -7.79 11.78
C ASN A 222 0.54 -6.56 12.47
N GLY A 223 -0.33 -5.60 12.81
CA GLY A 223 0.05 -4.56 13.77
C GLY A 223 0.24 -5.18 15.16
N ASP A 224 0.80 -4.40 16.08
CA ASP A 224 0.94 -4.82 17.48
C ASP A 224 -0.42 -4.85 18.22
N GLU A 225 -1.49 -4.36 17.58
CA GLU A 225 -2.85 -4.33 18.10
C GLU A 225 -3.74 -5.35 17.37
N ASP A 226 -4.19 -6.38 18.10
CA ASP A 226 -4.96 -7.51 17.56
C ASP A 226 -6.46 -7.19 17.31
N ASP A 227 -6.97 -6.05 17.78
CA ASP A 227 -8.41 -5.81 17.89
C ASP A 227 -9.05 -4.98 16.75
N CYS A 228 -8.33 -4.73 15.66
CA CYS A 228 -8.88 -3.95 14.54
C CYS A 228 -9.41 -4.84 13.41
N PRO A 229 -10.74 -4.89 13.17
CA PRO A 229 -11.35 -5.81 12.22
C PRO A 229 -11.05 -5.47 10.75
N GLU A 230 -10.73 -4.20 10.46
CA GLU A 230 -10.38 -3.77 9.10
C GLU A 230 -8.88 -3.54 8.93
N ALA A 231 -8.33 -4.21 7.92
CA ALA A 231 -6.91 -4.21 7.61
C ALA A 231 -6.62 -3.26 6.44
N ASN A 232 -5.43 -2.63 6.44
CA ASN A 232 -4.96 -1.86 5.29
C ASN A 232 -4.74 -2.78 4.08
N TYR A 233 -4.91 -2.24 2.88
CA TYR A 233 -4.71 -2.98 1.64
C TYR A 233 -3.83 -2.18 0.69
N CYS A 234 -2.71 -2.78 0.25
CA CYS A 234 -1.84 -2.19 -0.76
C CYS A 234 -1.70 -3.16 -1.93
N ASP A 235 -2.13 -2.74 -3.13
CA ASP A 235 -1.92 -3.45 -4.38
C ASP A 235 -0.92 -2.68 -5.22
N LEU A 236 0.26 -3.27 -5.41
CA LEU A 236 1.38 -2.69 -6.14
C LEU A 236 1.60 -3.48 -7.41
N THR A 237 1.48 -2.81 -8.55
CA THR A 237 1.64 -3.45 -9.86
C THR A 237 2.70 -2.76 -10.71
N SER A 238 3.46 -3.56 -11.44
CA SER A 238 4.46 -3.08 -12.38
C SER A 238 4.50 -3.94 -13.64
N ARG A 239 4.54 -3.36 -14.85
CA ARG A 239 4.67 -4.19 -16.06
C ARG A 239 6.10 -4.68 -16.26
N THR A 240 7.09 -3.78 -16.23
CA THR A 240 8.50 -4.14 -16.47
C THR A 240 9.47 -3.62 -15.40
N GLY A 241 9.02 -2.75 -14.51
CA GLY A 241 9.85 -2.17 -13.45
C GLY A 241 9.91 -3.04 -12.20
N LYS A 242 10.84 -2.71 -11.31
CA LYS A 242 11.00 -3.35 -9.99
C LYS A 242 9.91 -2.87 -9.03
N ILE A 243 9.45 -3.74 -8.12
CA ILE A 243 8.63 -3.34 -6.97
C ILE A 243 9.42 -3.63 -5.70
N VAL A 244 9.56 -2.64 -4.83
CA VAL A 244 10.29 -2.71 -3.57
C VAL A 244 9.38 -2.30 -2.43
N VAL A 245 9.32 -3.09 -1.37
CA VAL A 245 8.59 -2.75 -0.16
C VAL A 245 9.51 -2.84 1.06
N GLY A 246 9.46 -1.85 1.94
CA GLY A 246 10.27 -1.82 3.16
C GLY A 246 9.56 -1.14 4.32
N LEU A 247 10.19 -1.21 5.50
CA LEU A 247 9.80 -0.46 6.68
C LEU A 247 10.33 0.97 6.62
N ARG A 248 9.43 1.92 6.82
CA ARG A 248 9.80 3.31 7.03
C ARG A 248 10.76 3.43 8.22
N ASP A 249 11.76 4.29 8.09
CA ASP A 249 12.78 4.64 9.08
C ASP A 249 13.77 3.50 9.46
N GLN A 250 13.59 2.28 8.93
CA GLN A 250 14.51 1.14 9.13
C GLN A 250 15.15 0.67 7.83
N ASP A 251 14.34 0.59 6.77
CA ASP A 251 14.83 0.21 5.45
C ASP A 251 15.12 1.47 4.61
N GLN A 252 16.25 1.47 3.91
CA GLN A 252 16.61 2.52 2.95
C GLN A 252 16.66 1.94 1.54
N TYR A 253 15.79 2.43 0.67
CA TYR A 253 15.89 2.12 -0.76
C TYR A 253 16.94 3.03 -1.40
N VAL A 254 18.03 2.43 -1.86
CA VAL A 254 19.03 3.10 -2.70
C VAL A 254 18.83 2.64 -4.13
N PRO A 255 18.39 3.51 -5.06
CA PRO A 255 18.25 3.12 -6.45
C PRO A 255 19.61 2.67 -6.97
N ALA A 256 19.62 1.63 -7.80
CA ALA A 256 20.84 1.20 -8.46
C ALA A 256 21.33 2.37 -9.34
N VAL A 257 22.31 3.12 -8.85
CA VAL A 257 22.99 4.13 -9.66
C VAL A 257 23.67 3.36 -10.79
N GLY A 258 23.14 3.54 -12.01
CA GLY A 258 23.64 2.81 -13.18
C GLY A 258 25.15 2.88 -13.24
N PHE A 259 25.80 1.75 -13.53
CA PHE A 259 27.25 1.56 -13.52
C PHE A 259 28.00 2.69 -14.23
N TRP A 260 27.42 3.27 -15.28
CA TRP A 260 27.95 4.42 -16.04
C TRP A 260 28.14 5.72 -15.23
N LYS A 261 27.31 6.01 -14.21
CA LYS A 261 27.53 7.18 -13.35
C LYS A 261 28.81 7.07 -12.53
N LYS A 262 29.28 5.86 -12.25
CA LYS A 262 30.53 5.61 -11.51
C LYS A 262 31.79 5.77 -12.38
N PHE A 263 31.67 5.65 -13.71
CA PHE A 263 32.79 5.84 -14.64
C PHE A 263 32.91 7.27 -15.19
N GLY A 264 31.81 8.05 -15.20
CA GLY A 264 31.84 9.44 -15.66
C GLY A 264 32.55 10.43 -14.73
N SER A 265 32.73 10.09 -13.44
CA SER A 265 33.40 10.97 -12.47
C SER A 265 34.92 10.99 -12.58
N SER A 266 35.55 10.00 -13.23
CA SER A 266 37.01 9.94 -13.36
C SER A 266 37.58 10.70 -14.56
N PHE A 267 36.74 11.34 -15.38
CA PHE A 267 37.17 12.13 -16.54
C PHE A 267 37.06 13.65 -16.36
N SER A 268 36.81 14.15 -15.15
CA SER A 268 37.05 15.57 -14.87
C SER A 268 38.55 15.82 -14.86
N ARG A 269 39.02 16.16 -16.06
CA ARG A 269 40.36 16.61 -16.37
C ARG A 269 40.80 17.68 -15.39
N LYS A 270 41.96 17.39 -14.83
CA LYS A 270 43.01 18.25 -14.32
C LYS A 270 43.30 19.38 -15.33
N ASP A 271 42.50 20.44 -15.34
CA ASP A 271 42.77 21.68 -16.08
C ASP A 271 42.61 22.87 -15.12
N SER A 272 43.60 23.08 -14.26
CA SER A 272 43.88 24.37 -13.66
C SER A 272 45.26 24.33 -13.02
N ASP A 273 46.26 24.28 -13.89
CA ASP A 273 47.62 24.75 -13.60
C ASP A 273 47.98 25.71 -14.73
N ASN A 274 47.64 26.99 -14.53
CA ASN A 274 48.33 28.13 -15.15
C ASN A 274 47.68 29.44 -14.72
N GLY A 275 48.46 30.28 -14.05
CA GLY A 275 48.13 31.70 -13.90
C GLY A 275 48.71 32.33 -12.64
N GLN A 276 50.02 32.61 -12.72
CA GLN A 276 50.82 33.65 -12.04
C GLN A 276 50.17 34.51 -10.95
#